data_AF-A0A249P822-F1
#
_entry.id   AF-A0A249P822-F1
#
_cell.length_a   1.000
_cell.length_b   1.000
_cell.length_c   1.000
_cell.angle_alpha   90.00
_cell.angle_beta   90.00
_cell.angle_gamma   90.00
#
_symmetry.space_group_name_H-M   'P 1'
#
loop_
_entity.id
_entity.type
_entity.pdbx_description
1 polymer ?
#
loop_
_entity_poly.entity_id
_entity_poly.type
_entity_poly.pdbx_seq_one_letter_code
_entity_poly.pdbx_strand_id
1 'polypeptide(L)'
;MDSTTIRELPTMTADATEQAQEDMALIARGEEFDLPWRRLRVLLDHGLVEITSPVLLGGPLAGSRTSISWTDEGMRFMRQTS
;
A
#
# COMPACT_ATOMS: atom_id res chain seq x y z
N MET A 1 -6.10 8.45 -29.87
CA MET A 1 -5.15 8.37 -28.74
C MET A 1 -5.92 8.83 -27.53
N ASP A 2 -6.42 7.89 -26.74
CA ASP A 2 -7.24 8.19 -25.57
C ASP A 2 -6.36 8.86 -24.51
N SER A 3 -6.66 10.13 -24.23
CA SER A 3 -6.11 10.87 -23.11
C SER A 3 -6.54 10.16 -21.84
N THR A 4 -5.68 9.31 -21.30
CA THR A 4 -5.88 8.71 -19.98
C THR A 4 -5.83 9.85 -18.99
N THR A 5 -6.99 10.27 -18.51
CA THR A 5 -7.13 11.22 -17.41
C THR A 5 -6.23 10.76 -16.28
N ILE A 6 -5.17 11.52 -16.01
CA ILE A 6 -4.40 11.36 -14.78
C ILE A 6 -5.41 11.60 -13.66
N ARG A 7 -5.83 10.53 -12.99
CA ARG A 7 -6.68 10.62 -11.80
C ARG A 7 -5.88 11.42 -10.80
N GLU A 8 -6.19 12.71 -10.65
CA GLU A 8 -5.63 13.51 -9.57
C GLU A 8 -5.98 12.79 -8.27
N LEU A 9 -4.96 12.27 -7.62
CA LEU A 9 -5.12 11.55 -6.36
C LEU A 9 -5.65 12.54 -5.33
N PRO A 10 -6.65 12.17 -4.52
CA PRO A 10 -7.17 13.09 -3.52
C PRO A 10 -6.02 13.56 -2.61
N THR A 11 -6.00 14.85 -2.28
CA THR A 11 -5.05 15.35 -1.28
C THR A 11 -5.46 14.79 0.08
N MET A 12 -4.54 14.11 0.77
CA MET A 12 -4.79 13.57 2.10
C MET A 12 -4.86 14.69 3.13
N THR A 13 -5.79 14.58 4.08
CA THR A 13 -5.83 15.44 5.27
C THR A 13 -4.71 15.05 6.24
N ALA A 14 -4.41 15.90 7.23
CA ALA A 14 -3.40 15.60 8.25
C ALA A 14 -3.71 14.30 9.02
N ASP A 15 -4.96 14.14 9.49
CA ASP A 15 -5.40 12.92 10.18
C ASP A 15 -5.30 11.68 9.27
N ALA A 16 -5.64 11.82 7.98
CA ALA A 16 -5.51 10.72 7.03
C ALA A 16 -4.04 10.39 6.75
N THR A 17 -3.16 11.39 6.83
CA THR A 17 -1.71 11.24 6.62
C THR A 17 -1.09 10.47 7.77
N GLU A 18 -1.37 10.83 9.02
CA GLU A 18 -0.94 10.10 10.21
C GLU A 18 -1.47 8.66 10.18
N GLN A 19 -2.76 8.48 9.89
CA GLN A 19 -3.34 7.15 9.82
C GLN A 19 -2.68 6.27 8.75
N ALA A 20 -2.39 6.83 7.58
CA ALA A 20 -1.71 6.11 6.51
C ALA A 20 -0.27 5.74 6.86
N GLN A 21 0.43 6.56 7.64
CA GLN A 21 1.78 6.24 8.11
C GLN A 21 1.78 5.06 9.08
N GLU A 22 0.82 5.03 10.01
CA GLU A 22 0.61 3.88 10.89
C GLU A 22 0.29 2.61 10.10
N ASP A 23 -0.58 2.72 9.11
CA ASP A 23 -0.96 1.64 8.20
C ASP A 23 0.24 1.10 7.41
N MET A 24 1.03 2.01 6.84
CA MET A 24 2.26 1.64 6.15
C MET A 24 3.25 0.96 7.11
N ALA A 25 3.38 1.44 8.34
CA ALA A 25 4.25 0.83 9.36
C ALA A 25 3.81 -0.59 9.77
N LEU A 26 2.52 -0.92 9.72
CA LEU A 26 2.04 -2.30 9.90
C LEU A 26 2.47 -3.20 8.74
N ILE A 27 2.37 -2.71 7.51
CA ILE A 27 2.82 -3.44 6.31
C ILE A 27 4.33 -3.70 6.36
N ALA A 28 5.14 -2.73 6.79
CA ALA A 28 6.59 -2.93 6.94
C ALA A 28 6.95 -4.00 8.00
N ARG A 29 6.06 -4.24 8.97
CA ARG A 29 6.23 -5.28 10.00
C ARG A 29 5.71 -6.65 9.57
N GLY A 30 5.10 -6.76 8.38
CA GLY A 30 4.43 -7.99 7.95
C GLY A 30 3.10 -8.24 8.69
N GLU A 31 2.51 -7.19 9.26
CA GLU A 31 1.26 -7.21 10.02
C GLU A 31 0.09 -6.70 9.15
N GLU A 32 0.22 -6.76 7.83
CA GLU A 32 -0.79 -6.27 6.89
C GLU A 32 -2.13 -7.02 6.98
N PHE A 33 -2.12 -8.23 7.56
CA PHE A 33 -3.33 -9.04 7.76
C PHE A 33 -4.30 -8.41 8.77
N ASP A 34 -3.78 -7.66 9.74
CA ASP A 34 -4.60 -6.96 10.74
C ASP A 34 -5.18 -5.65 10.20
N LEU A 35 -4.77 -5.25 8.99
CA LEU A 35 -5.15 -3.99 8.38
C LEU A 35 -6.52 -4.12 7.69
N PRO A 36 -7.55 -3.37 8.13
CA PRO A 36 -8.87 -3.43 7.50
C PRO A 36 -8.79 -3.05 6.02
N TRP A 37 -9.50 -3.79 5.15
CA TRP A 37 -9.49 -3.54 3.70
C TRP A 37 -9.80 -2.08 3.33
N ARG A 38 -10.68 -1.41 4.10
CA ARG A 38 -11.00 0.01 3.89
C ARG A 38 -9.77 0.92 4.04
N ARG A 39 -8.88 0.63 5.00
CA ARG A 39 -7.63 1.38 5.24
C ARG A 39 -6.59 1.05 4.17
N LEU A 40 -6.47 -0.23 3.80
CA LEU A 40 -5.59 -0.65 2.71
C LEU A 40 -5.98 0.01 1.38
N ARG A 41 -7.29 0.12 1.12
CA ARG A 41 -7.83 0.77 -0.07
C ARG A 41 -7.40 2.22 -0.19
N VAL A 42 -7.32 2.95 0.93
CA VAL A 42 -6.82 4.34 0.94
C VAL A 42 -5.37 4.36 0.45
N LEU A 43 -4.49 3.52 1.03
CA LEU A 43 -3.09 3.46 0.59
C LEU A 43 -2.94 3.10 -0.89
N LEU A 44 -3.76 2.16 -1.39
CA LEU A 44 -3.79 1.78 -2.81
C LEU A 44 -4.30 2.91 -3.70
N ASP A 45 -5.37 3.60 -3.28
CA ASP A 45 -5.94 4.73 -4.01
C ASP A 45 -4.95 5.91 -4.10
N HIS A 46 -4.07 6.09 -3.11
CA HIS A 46 -2.99 7.08 -3.14
C HIS A 46 -1.67 6.55 -3.74
N GLY A 47 -1.64 5.30 -4.21
CA GLY A 47 -0.45 4.70 -4.82
C GLY A 47 0.74 4.55 -3.85
N LEU A 48 0.49 4.53 -2.54
CA LEU A 48 1.54 4.39 -1.51
C LEU A 48 1.99 2.93 -1.36
N VAL A 49 1.09 2.00 -1.64
CA VAL A 49 1.35 0.57 -1.63
C VAL A 49 0.74 -0.06 -2.87
N GLU A 50 1.23 -1.25 -3.21
CA GLU A 50 0.72 -2.04 -4.31
C GLU A 50 0.50 -3.49 -3.88
N ILE A 51 -0.47 -4.13 -4.53
CA ILE A 51 -0.72 -5.56 -4.38
C ILE A 51 0.12 -6.30 -5.43
N THR A 52 1.01 -7.17 -4.98
CA THR A 52 1.87 -8.00 -5.83
C THR A 52 1.38 -9.46 -5.83
N SER A 53 1.19 -10.05 -7.01
CA SER A 53 0.77 -11.46 -7.21
C SER A 53 1.57 -12.15 -8.33
N PRO A 54 1.85 -13.47 -8.26
CA PRO A 54 2.10 -14.29 -7.07
C PRO A 54 3.61 -14.56 -6.89
N VAL A 55 4.07 -14.61 -5.63
CA VAL A 55 5.27 -15.40 -5.32
C VAL A 55 4.85 -16.86 -5.43
N LEU A 56 5.38 -17.58 -6.42
CA LEU A 56 5.21 -19.04 -6.50
C LEU A 56 5.98 -19.67 -5.34
N LEU A 57 5.31 -19.87 -4.21
CA LEU A 57 5.86 -20.60 -3.08
C LEU A 57 5.79 -22.09 -3.40
N GLY A 58 6.95 -22.75 -3.49
CA GLY A 58 7.04 -24.21 -3.59
C GLY A 58 6.94 -24.90 -2.24
N GLY A 59 6.70 -26.21 -2.25
CA GLY A 59 6.72 -27.04 -1.03
C GLY A 59 5.42 -26.95 -0.19
N PRO A 60 5.47 -27.19 1.13
CA PRO A 60 4.29 -27.25 2.01
C PRO A 60 3.45 -25.96 2.06
N LEU A 61 3.99 -24.84 1.57
CA LEU A 61 3.33 -23.53 1.48
C LEU A 61 2.81 -23.24 0.06
N ALA A 62 2.61 -24.28 -0.76
CA ALA A 62 2.09 -24.15 -2.12
C ALA A 62 0.77 -23.38 -2.15
N GLY A 63 0.82 -22.17 -2.73
CA GLY A 63 -0.31 -21.26 -2.83
C GLY A 63 0.10 -19.91 -3.42
N SER A 64 -0.84 -19.23 -4.07
CA SER A 64 -0.68 -17.84 -4.49
C SER A 64 -0.87 -16.94 -3.27
N ARG A 65 0.21 -16.55 -2.58
CA ARG A 65 0.13 -15.45 -1.61
C ARG A 65 0.20 -14.14 -2.37
N THR A 66 -0.90 -13.41 -2.30
CA THR A 66 -0.95 -11.98 -2.58
C THR A 66 -0.10 -11.28 -1.52
N SER A 67 0.92 -10.52 -1.93
CA SER A 67 1.76 -9.72 -1.05
C SER A 67 1.41 -8.25 -1.22
N ILE A 68 1.69 -7.45 -0.19
CA ILE A 68 1.56 -5.99 -0.24
C ILE A 68 2.96 -5.41 -0.08
N SER A 69 3.35 -4.55 -1.01
CA SER A 69 4.66 -3.89 -1.01
C SER A 69 4.47 -2.38 -1.03
N TRP A 70 5.42 -1.65 -0.43
CA TRP A 70 5.46 -0.19 -0.57
C TRP A 70 5.94 0.17 -1.98
N THR A 71 5.37 1.24 -2.53
CA THR A 71 5.86 1.82 -3.79
C THR A 71 6.99 2.81 -3.52
N ASP A 72 7.66 3.28 -4.57
CA ASP A 72 8.61 4.40 -4.48
C ASP A 72 7.96 5.67 -3.89
N GLU A 73 6.68 5.89 -4.20
CA GLU A 73 5.91 7.01 -3.65
C GLU A 73 5.64 6.80 -2.15
N GLY A 74 5.26 5.59 -1.75
CA GLY A 74 5.14 5.22 -0.34
C GLY A 74 6.44 5.43 0.44
N MET A 75 7.58 5.04 -0.12
CA MET A 75 8.90 5.26 0.51
C MET A 75 9.26 6.76 0.64
N ARG A 76 8.81 7.61 -0.29
CA ARG A 76 9.00 9.07 -0.18
C ARG A 76 8.04 9.67 0.83
N PHE A 77 6.79 9.22 0.84
CA PHE A 77 5.77 9.63 1.79
C PHE A 77 6.21 9.37 3.24
N MET A 78 6.74 8.17 3.51
CA MET A 78 7.21 7.80 4.86
C MET A 78 8.43 8.61 5.33
N ARG A 79 9.27 9.12 4.41
CA ARG A 79 10.45 9.93 4.75
C ARG A 79 10.15 11.39 5.11
N GLN A 80 8.98 11.89 4.77
CA GLN A 80 8.56 13.27 5.09
C GLN A 80 8.19 13.45 6.57
N THR A 81 8.37 12.40 7.38
CA THR A 81 8.06 12.35 8.81
C THR A 81 9.26 12.59 9.72
N SER A 82 10.46 12.79 9.16
CA SER A 82 11.71 13.04 9.90
C SER A 82 11.97 14.52 10.16
#